data_AF-A0A2S7TXA9-F1
#
_entry.id   AF-A0A2S7TXA9-F1
#
_cell.length_a   1.000
_cell.length_b   1.000
_cell.length_c   1.000
_cell.angle_alpha   90.00
_cell.angle_beta   90.00
_cell.angle_gamma   90.00
#
_symmetry.space_group_name_H-M   'P 1'
#
loop_
_entity.id
_entity.type
_entity.pdbx_description
1 polymer ?
#
loop_
_entity_poly.entity_id
_entity_poly.type
_entity_poly.pdbx_seq_one_letter_code
_entity_poly.pdbx_strand_id
1 'polypeptide(L)'
;MLVDALIDWVDGDELISLNGAEENYYKDLGYSDRPYNRAFRELDEVPLVRGFGLIENLKPNWRDYFTVWSNGPLDIHEALPELIAAAAEVEVSMATEFRGFVAGDDGIMGTEDDIRFATVGEALDDLVSPTDSRELIAQRFTTAGEILRVESIGYSGNFRYLIKVISGAKGQQIDILDYQEKQLASE
;
A
#
# COMPACT_ATOMS: atom_id res chain seq x y z
N MET A 1 18.85 -6.80 0.33
CA MET A 1 17.99 -6.92 -0.86
C MET A 1 17.49 -5.52 -1.24
N LEU A 2 16.57 -5.35 -2.19
CA LEU A 2 15.96 -4.02 -2.47
C LEU A 2 15.32 -3.41 -1.23
N VAL A 3 14.77 -4.25 -0.34
CA VAL A 3 14.20 -3.85 0.94
C VAL A 3 15.20 -3.07 1.79
N ASP A 4 16.44 -3.54 1.91
CA ASP A 4 17.53 -2.84 2.61
C ASP A 4 17.70 -1.39 2.09
N ALA A 5 17.71 -1.22 0.76
CA ALA A 5 17.85 0.11 0.15
C ALA A 5 16.61 1.00 0.34
N LEU A 6 15.41 0.41 0.45
CA LEU A 6 14.19 1.15 0.79
C LEU A 6 14.20 1.59 2.26
N ILE A 7 14.80 0.82 3.16
CA ILE A 7 14.95 1.16 4.58
C ILE A 7 15.93 2.33 4.71
N ASP A 8 17.16 2.17 4.23
CA ASP A 8 18.21 3.21 4.24
C ASP A 8 17.75 4.52 3.54
N TRP A 9 16.84 4.43 2.56
CA TRP A 9 16.29 5.65 1.93
C TRP A 9 15.43 6.49 2.88
N VAL A 10 14.70 5.82 3.77
CA VAL A 10 13.66 6.42 4.62
C VAL A 10 14.17 6.69 6.03
N ASP A 11 15.06 5.85 6.54
CA ASP A 11 15.55 5.99 7.91
C ASP A 11 16.42 7.24 8.08
N GLY A 12 16.55 7.68 9.33
CA GLY A 12 17.17 8.96 9.68
C GLY A 12 18.66 8.85 9.94
N ASP A 13 19.26 7.67 9.83
CA ASP A 13 20.62 7.42 10.29
C ASP A 13 21.59 7.31 9.09
N GLU A 14 22.83 6.87 9.36
CA GLU A 14 23.89 6.78 8.36
C GLU A 14 24.40 5.33 8.23
N LEU A 15 23.68 4.37 8.80
CA LEU A 15 24.08 2.97 8.83
C LEU A 15 23.64 2.27 7.55
N ILE A 16 24.62 1.92 6.73
CA ILE A 16 24.35 1.20 5.49
C ILE A 16 24.00 -0.26 5.79
N SER A 17 22.80 -0.67 5.40
CA SER A 17 22.40 -2.08 5.40
C SER A 17 23.21 -2.90 4.38
N LEU A 18 23.23 -4.24 4.52
CA LEU A 18 24.08 -5.12 3.70
C LEU A 18 23.98 -4.87 2.18
N ASN A 19 22.78 -4.57 1.67
CA ASN A 19 22.57 -4.18 0.27
C ASN A 19 21.90 -2.79 0.12
N GLY A 20 21.97 -1.98 1.17
CA GLY A 20 21.36 -0.66 1.21
C GLY A 20 22.22 0.42 0.57
N ALA A 21 21.90 1.69 0.80
CA ALA A 21 22.57 2.82 0.17
C ALA A 21 22.34 4.12 0.93
N GLU A 22 23.45 4.72 1.35
CA GLU A 22 23.47 6.01 2.04
C GLU A 22 24.13 7.12 1.21
N GLU A 23 24.33 8.29 1.83
CA GLU A 23 24.84 9.52 1.23
C GLU A 23 26.04 9.30 0.28
N ASN A 24 27.01 8.50 0.69
CA ASN A 24 28.21 8.24 -0.12
C ASN A 24 27.87 7.56 -1.46
N TYR A 25 26.92 6.63 -1.48
CA TYR A 25 26.48 5.97 -2.72
C TYR A 25 25.88 6.98 -3.70
N TYR A 26 25.04 7.89 -3.21
CA TYR A 26 24.39 8.88 -4.07
C TYR A 26 25.33 10.03 -4.47
N LYS A 27 26.30 10.40 -3.63
CA LYS A 27 27.38 11.33 -3.95
C LYS A 27 28.22 10.85 -5.13
N ASP A 28 28.56 9.57 -5.17
CA ASP A 28 29.30 8.96 -6.28
C ASP A 28 28.49 8.99 -7.60
N LEU A 29 27.16 9.06 -7.52
CA LEU A 29 26.24 9.26 -8.65
C LEU A 29 26.00 10.73 -9.00
N GLY A 30 26.61 11.67 -8.26
CA GLY A 30 26.49 13.11 -8.49
C GLY A 30 25.35 13.80 -7.75
N TYR A 31 24.71 13.14 -6.78
CA TYR A 31 23.65 13.72 -5.95
C TYR A 31 24.18 14.08 -4.56
N SER A 32 23.92 15.30 -4.10
CA SER A 32 24.40 15.79 -2.80
C SER A 32 23.34 15.82 -1.70
N ASP A 33 22.10 15.45 -2.04
CA ASP A 33 20.91 15.62 -1.21
C ASP A 33 20.16 14.30 -0.97
N ARG A 34 20.80 13.15 -1.22
CA ARG A 34 20.19 11.81 -1.13
C ARG A 34 21.01 10.87 -0.23
N PRO A 35 20.39 9.91 0.48
CA PRO A 35 18.94 9.70 0.54
C PRO A 35 18.24 10.85 1.27
N TYR A 36 16.91 10.92 1.15
CA TYR A 36 16.16 12.03 1.76
C TYR A 36 15.94 11.85 3.26
N ASN A 37 16.18 10.65 3.79
CA ASN A 37 16.12 10.29 5.20
C ASN A 37 14.77 10.69 5.84
N ARG A 38 13.71 10.40 5.07
CA ARG A 38 12.30 10.63 5.42
C ARG A 38 11.39 9.72 4.61
N ALA A 39 10.13 9.62 5.05
CA ALA A 39 9.08 8.99 4.26
C ALA A 39 8.96 9.60 2.85
N PHE A 40 8.58 8.74 1.89
CA PHE A 40 8.27 9.13 0.52
C PHE A 40 7.13 10.15 0.50
N ARG A 41 7.30 11.22 -0.28
CA ARG A 41 6.24 12.22 -0.48
C ARG A 41 5.49 12.03 -1.79
N GLU A 42 6.16 11.44 -2.76
CA GLU A 42 5.64 11.17 -4.09
C GLU A 42 6.21 9.85 -4.58
N LEU A 43 5.45 9.13 -5.42
CA LEU A 43 5.92 7.86 -5.97
C LEU A 43 7.14 8.05 -6.88
N ASP A 44 7.35 9.24 -7.45
CA ASP A 44 8.51 9.51 -8.31
C ASP A 44 9.85 9.54 -7.55
N GLU A 45 9.82 9.54 -6.22
CA GLU A 45 11.02 9.34 -5.38
C GLU A 45 11.44 7.86 -5.33
N VAL A 46 10.52 6.91 -5.52
CA VAL A 46 10.81 5.47 -5.36
C VAL A 46 11.83 4.94 -6.39
N PRO A 47 11.76 5.31 -7.70
CA PRO A 47 12.78 4.94 -8.68
C PRO A 47 14.20 5.43 -8.38
N LEU A 48 14.36 6.42 -7.50
CA LEU A 48 15.67 6.94 -7.12
C LEU A 48 16.44 5.98 -6.20
N VAL A 49 15.73 5.04 -5.58
CA VAL A 49 16.30 4.07 -4.64
C VAL A 49 17.19 3.08 -5.38
N ARG A 50 18.37 2.80 -4.81
CA ARG A 50 19.32 1.82 -5.34
C ARG A 50 18.63 0.49 -5.69
N GLY A 51 18.76 0.10 -6.96
CA GLY A 51 18.26 -1.19 -7.46
C GLY A 51 16.77 -1.23 -7.82
N PHE A 52 16.01 -0.16 -7.58
CA PHE A 52 14.57 -0.13 -7.88
C PHE A 52 14.28 -0.25 -9.38
N GLY A 53 15.20 0.18 -10.25
CA GLY A 53 15.10 -0.01 -11.70
C GLY A 53 14.90 -1.47 -12.14
N LEU A 54 15.27 -2.46 -11.32
CA LEU A 54 14.93 -3.87 -11.59
C LEU A 54 13.41 -4.11 -11.53
N ILE A 55 12.73 -3.51 -10.56
CA ILE A 55 11.27 -3.60 -10.43
C ILE A 55 10.59 -2.85 -11.58
N GLU A 56 11.08 -1.67 -11.96
CA GLU A 56 10.51 -0.94 -13.10
C GLU A 56 10.55 -1.75 -14.40
N ASN A 57 11.63 -2.50 -14.62
CA ASN A 57 11.77 -3.37 -15.78
C ASN A 57 10.89 -4.64 -15.70
N LEU A 58 10.78 -5.25 -14.52
CA LEU A 58 10.01 -6.49 -14.32
C LEU A 58 8.50 -6.23 -14.21
N LYS A 59 8.12 -5.08 -13.66
CA LYS A 59 6.74 -4.65 -13.38
C LYS A 59 6.59 -3.18 -13.75
N PRO A 60 6.37 -2.86 -15.04
CA PRO A 60 6.15 -1.47 -15.48
C PRO A 60 4.96 -0.78 -14.80
N ASN A 61 3.99 -1.56 -14.30
CA ASN A 61 2.81 -1.08 -13.57
C ASN A 61 3.02 -1.07 -12.04
N TRP A 62 4.25 -1.06 -11.55
CA TRP A 62 4.55 -1.08 -10.11
C TRP A 62 3.82 0.02 -9.33
N ARG A 63 3.57 1.18 -9.95
CA ARG A 63 2.85 2.31 -9.34
C ARG A 63 1.43 1.95 -8.87
N ASP A 64 0.83 0.90 -9.41
CA ASP A 64 -0.49 0.42 -8.98
C ASP A 64 -0.45 -0.34 -7.65
N TYR A 65 0.74 -0.71 -7.18
CA TYR A 65 0.97 -1.51 -5.96
C TYR A 65 1.51 -0.69 -4.78
N PHE A 66 1.82 0.58 -4.98
CA PHE A 66 2.40 1.45 -3.95
C PHE A 66 1.52 2.69 -3.72
N THR A 67 1.54 3.20 -2.49
CA THR A 67 0.94 4.47 -2.11
C THR A 67 1.89 5.21 -1.16
N VAL A 68 1.91 6.53 -1.25
CA VAL A 68 2.54 7.42 -0.24
C VAL A 68 1.54 7.87 0.82
N TRP A 69 0.25 7.62 0.59
CA TRP A 69 -0.85 7.90 1.51
C TRP A 69 -1.12 6.65 2.33
N SER A 70 -0.55 6.58 3.54
CA SER A 70 -0.72 5.45 4.44
C SER A 70 -0.46 5.87 5.89
N ASN A 71 -1.14 5.20 6.83
CA ASN A 71 -0.83 5.27 8.26
C ASN A 71 0.10 4.13 8.72
N GLY A 72 0.58 3.30 7.79
CA GLY A 72 1.47 2.16 8.03
C GLY A 72 0.77 0.82 7.86
N PRO A 73 -0.20 0.45 8.73
CA PRO A 73 -0.86 -0.84 8.68
C PRO A 73 -1.76 -1.04 7.46
N LEU A 74 -1.83 -2.29 6.99
CA LEU A 74 -2.69 -2.76 5.92
C LEU A 74 -4.10 -3.06 6.45
N ASP A 75 -5.14 -2.58 5.77
CA ASP A 75 -6.51 -2.99 6.10
C ASP A 75 -6.72 -4.46 5.71
N ILE A 76 -6.93 -5.32 6.70
CA ILE A 76 -7.04 -6.76 6.51
C ILE A 76 -8.28 -7.16 5.70
N HIS A 77 -9.34 -6.35 5.70
CA HIS A 77 -10.58 -6.65 4.99
C HIS A 77 -10.52 -6.22 3.52
N GLU A 78 -9.86 -5.10 3.21
CA GLU A 78 -9.90 -4.51 1.87
C GLU A 78 -8.69 -4.90 1.00
N ALA A 79 -7.58 -5.30 1.61
CA ALA A 79 -6.34 -5.57 0.90
C ALA A 79 -6.45 -6.73 -0.10
N LEU A 80 -5.60 -6.66 -1.13
CA LEU A 80 -5.48 -7.75 -2.09
C LEU A 80 -4.89 -9.00 -1.43
N PRO A 81 -5.29 -10.22 -1.85
CA PRO A 81 -4.82 -11.46 -1.25
C PRO A 81 -3.30 -11.58 -1.18
N GLU A 82 -2.58 -11.12 -2.21
CA GLU A 82 -1.11 -11.19 -2.25
C GLU A 82 -0.46 -10.29 -1.18
N LEU A 83 -1.08 -9.15 -0.86
CA LEU A 83 -0.61 -8.24 0.19
C LEU A 83 -0.91 -8.82 1.57
N ILE A 84 -2.12 -9.38 1.75
CA ILE A 84 -2.49 -10.07 3.00
C ILE A 84 -1.54 -11.24 3.23
N ALA A 85 -1.32 -12.09 2.23
CA ALA A 85 -0.45 -13.25 2.32
C ALA A 85 0.98 -12.87 2.71
N ALA A 86 1.55 -11.86 2.04
CA ALA A 86 2.89 -11.37 2.34
C ALA A 86 2.99 -10.79 3.77
N ALA A 87 2.00 -10.02 4.22
CA ALA A 87 2.02 -9.39 5.53
C ALA A 87 1.69 -10.38 6.67
N ALA A 88 0.81 -11.35 6.43
CA ALA A 88 0.36 -12.36 7.40
C ALA A 88 1.25 -13.62 7.44
N GLU A 89 2.21 -13.74 6.53
CA GLU A 89 3.13 -14.88 6.39
C GLU A 89 2.37 -16.19 6.12
N VAL A 90 1.38 -16.13 5.23
CA VAL A 90 0.57 -17.27 4.78
C VAL A 90 0.63 -17.45 3.27
N GLU A 91 0.12 -18.58 2.78
CA GLU A 91 -0.01 -18.82 1.34
C GLU A 91 -1.09 -17.93 0.70
N VAL A 92 -0.89 -17.51 -0.55
CA VAL A 92 -1.83 -16.65 -1.29
C VAL A 92 -3.21 -17.29 -1.42
N SER A 93 -3.29 -18.63 -1.51
CA SER A 93 -4.57 -19.34 -1.55
C SER A 93 -5.38 -19.15 -0.27
N MET A 94 -4.74 -19.12 0.90
CA MET A 94 -5.41 -18.92 2.19
C MET A 94 -5.94 -17.50 2.30
N ALA A 95 -5.14 -16.50 1.89
CA ALA A 95 -5.60 -15.12 1.83
C ALA A 95 -6.73 -14.91 0.80
N THR A 96 -6.74 -15.69 -0.28
CA THR A 96 -7.82 -15.66 -1.29
C THR A 96 -9.11 -16.22 -0.73
N GLU A 97 -9.03 -17.36 -0.02
CA GLU A 97 -10.19 -17.96 0.67
C GLU A 97 -10.73 -17.04 1.75
N PHE A 98 -9.86 -16.47 2.58
CA PHE A 98 -10.22 -15.47 3.58
C PHE A 98 -10.93 -14.27 2.96
N ARG A 99 -10.41 -13.72 1.86
CA ARG A 99 -11.06 -12.60 1.17
C ARG A 99 -12.43 -12.99 0.60
N GLY A 100 -12.58 -14.22 0.11
CA GLY A 100 -13.87 -14.75 -0.31
C GLY A 100 -14.87 -14.86 0.84
N PHE A 101 -14.40 -15.24 2.04
CA PHE A 101 -15.22 -15.22 3.25
C PHE A 101 -15.60 -13.79 3.67
N VAL A 102 -14.64 -12.86 3.64
CA VAL A 102 -14.89 -11.43 3.94
C VAL A 102 -15.93 -10.84 2.99
N ALA A 103 -15.96 -11.23 1.72
CA ALA A 103 -16.90 -10.74 0.70
C ALA A 103 -18.35 -11.23 0.88
N GLY A 104 -18.65 -12.01 1.92
CA GLY A 104 -20.02 -12.43 2.20
C GLY A 104 -20.61 -13.42 1.18
N ASP A 105 -21.94 -13.48 1.14
CA ASP A 105 -22.67 -14.46 0.35
C ASP A 105 -22.71 -14.08 -1.15
N ASP A 106 -22.65 -12.78 -1.46
CA ASP A 106 -22.67 -12.29 -2.84
C ASP A 106 -21.29 -12.34 -3.52
N GLY A 107 -20.22 -12.45 -2.72
CA GLY A 107 -18.84 -12.54 -3.18
C GLY A 107 -18.29 -11.22 -3.74
N ILE A 108 -18.94 -10.09 -3.44
CA ILE A 108 -18.58 -8.76 -3.91
C ILE A 108 -18.08 -7.94 -2.72
N MET A 109 -16.79 -7.63 -2.72
CA MET A 109 -16.21 -6.76 -1.69
C MET A 109 -16.87 -5.37 -1.66
N GLY A 110 -17.13 -4.87 -0.46
CA GLY A 110 -17.61 -3.50 -0.21
C GLY A 110 -19.13 -3.38 -0.22
N THR A 111 -19.86 -4.48 -0.03
CA THR A 111 -21.32 -4.53 0.10
C THR A 111 -21.76 -4.57 1.56
N GLU A 112 -23.08 -4.62 1.81
CA GLU A 112 -23.63 -4.66 3.17
C GLU A 112 -23.43 -6.03 3.86
N ASP A 113 -23.22 -7.10 3.10
CA ASP A 113 -23.02 -8.46 3.61
C ASP A 113 -21.54 -8.82 3.84
N ASP A 114 -20.62 -7.90 3.56
CA ASP A 114 -19.21 -8.00 3.91
C ASP A 114 -19.03 -8.37 5.40
N ILE A 115 -18.31 -9.45 5.67
CA ILE A 115 -17.96 -9.86 7.03
C ILE A 115 -16.84 -8.95 7.55
N ARG A 116 -16.99 -8.48 8.79
CA ARG A 116 -16.00 -7.64 9.49
C ARG A 116 -15.59 -8.29 10.80
N PHE A 117 -14.30 -8.49 10.98
CA PHE A 117 -13.71 -8.96 12.22
C PHE A 117 -13.59 -7.82 13.23
N ALA A 118 -13.87 -8.09 14.51
CA ALA A 118 -13.79 -7.06 15.54
C ALA A 118 -12.34 -6.68 15.86
N THR A 119 -11.42 -7.64 15.67
CA THR A 119 -9.99 -7.43 15.92
C THR A 119 -9.12 -8.04 14.82
N VAL A 120 -7.94 -7.46 14.64
CA VAL A 120 -6.84 -8.06 13.84
C VAL A 120 -6.46 -9.46 14.35
N GLY A 121 -6.67 -9.69 15.65
CA GLY A 121 -6.58 -11.01 16.28
C GLY A 121 -7.46 -12.04 15.56
N GLU A 122 -8.78 -11.86 15.65
CA GLU A 122 -9.74 -12.79 15.07
C GLU A 122 -9.51 -13.04 13.58
N ALA A 123 -9.22 -11.98 12.80
CA ALA A 123 -8.96 -12.09 11.38
C ALA A 123 -7.71 -12.94 11.05
N LEU A 124 -6.62 -12.76 11.80
CA LEU A 124 -5.39 -13.52 11.58
C LEU A 124 -5.48 -14.96 12.10
N ASP A 125 -6.36 -15.22 13.08
CA ASP A 125 -6.66 -16.60 13.51
C ASP A 125 -7.46 -17.34 12.43
N ASP A 126 -8.39 -16.66 11.75
CA ASP A 126 -9.14 -17.20 10.61
C ASP A 126 -8.24 -17.47 9.39
N LEU A 127 -7.29 -16.56 9.13
CA LEU A 127 -6.22 -16.76 8.14
C LEU A 127 -5.26 -17.91 8.49
N VAL A 128 -5.33 -18.45 9.71
CA VAL A 128 -4.38 -19.44 10.24
C VAL A 128 -2.94 -18.92 10.14
N SER A 129 -2.74 -17.63 10.44
CA SER A 129 -1.43 -16.99 10.44
C SER A 129 -0.54 -17.55 11.57
N PRO A 130 0.79 -17.65 11.37
CA PRO A 130 1.70 -18.17 12.39
C PRO A 130 1.60 -17.46 13.74
N THR A 131 1.58 -18.25 14.82
CA THR A 131 1.47 -17.73 16.19
C THR A 131 2.79 -17.27 16.79
N ASP A 132 3.93 -17.78 16.31
CA ASP A 132 5.25 -17.51 16.90
C ASP A 132 5.65 -16.03 16.79
N SER A 133 5.23 -15.36 15.71
CA SER A 133 5.51 -13.94 15.42
C SER A 133 4.25 -13.07 15.49
N ARG A 134 3.22 -13.53 16.22
CA ARG A 134 1.86 -12.96 16.16
C ARG A 134 1.80 -11.46 16.43
N GLU A 135 2.54 -11.00 17.43
CA GLU A 135 2.57 -9.58 17.81
C GLU A 135 3.15 -8.70 16.70
N LEU A 136 4.22 -9.17 16.04
CA LEU A 136 4.86 -8.46 14.93
C LEU A 136 4.00 -8.47 13.67
N ILE A 137 3.35 -9.61 13.39
CA ILE A 137 2.43 -9.73 12.26
C ILE A 137 1.21 -8.83 12.48
N ALA A 138 0.62 -8.85 13.67
CA ALA A 138 -0.55 -8.04 13.99
C ALA A 138 -0.31 -6.53 13.82
N GLN A 139 0.91 -6.04 14.12
CA GLN A 139 1.28 -4.63 13.91
C GLN A 139 1.26 -4.19 12.43
N ARG A 140 1.29 -5.14 11.49
CA ARG A 140 1.22 -4.86 10.05
C ARG A 140 -0.20 -4.61 9.57
N PHE A 141 -1.22 -4.85 10.41
CA PHE A 141 -2.62 -4.78 10.02
C PHE A 141 -3.45 -3.81 10.86
N THR A 142 -4.54 -3.34 10.26
CA THR A 142 -5.67 -2.67 10.90
C THR A 142 -6.97 -3.32 10.44
N THR A 143 -8.05 -3.17 11.20
CA THR A 143 -9.41 -3.59 10.78
C THR A 143 -10.16 -2.51 10.00
N ALA A 144 -9.68 -1.27 10.04
CA ALA A 144 -10.24 -0.14 9.31
C ALA A 144 -9.13 0.86 8.95
N GLY A 145 -8.99 1.15 7.67
CA GLY A 145 -8.16 2.24 7.15
C GLY A 145 -8.81 3.62 7.35
N GLU A 146 -8.01 4.64 7.67
CA GLU A 146 -8.47 6.04 7.75
C GLU A 146 -8.29 6.81 6.44
N ILE A 147 -7.54 6.22 5.50
CA ILE A 147 -7.28 6.78 4.17
C ILE A 147 -8.17 6.04 3.17
N LEU A 148 -9.00 6.79 2.46
CA LEU A 148 -9.87 6.25 1.42
C LEU A 148 -9.42 6.75 0.06
N ARG A 149 -9.47 5.85 -0.92
CA ARG A 149 -9.38 6.18 -2.35
C ARG A 149 -10.77 6.06 -2.95
N VAL A 150 -11.34 7.21 -3.31
CA VAL A 150 -12.65 7.28 -3.95
C VAL A 150 -12.45 7.46 -5.45
N GLU A 151 -13.02 6.55 -6.24
CA GLU A 151 -13.06 6.66 -7.69
C GLU A 151 -14.51 6.88 -8.14
N SER A 152 -14.75 7.97 -8.88
CA SER A 152 -16.07 8.32 -9.39
C SER A 152 -15.99 8.53 -10.90
N ILE A 153 -16.92 7.90 -11.64
CA ILE A 153 -17.04 8.06 -13.09
C ILE A 153 -18.30 8.85 -13.40
N GLY A 154 -18.13 10.07 -13.92
CA GLY A 154 -19.20 10.97 -14.32
C GLY A 154 -19.41 10.98 -15.84
N TYR A 155 -20.65 11.26 -16.25
CA TYR A 155 -21.06 11.35 -17.65
C TYR A 155 -21.77 12.68 -17.93
N SER A 156 -21.43 13.33 -19.05
CA SER A 156 -22.15 14.50 -19.55
C SER A 156 -22.12 14.51 -21.07
N GLY A 157 -23.26 14.20 -21.71
CA GLY A 157 -23.30 13.97 -23.15
C GLY A 157 -22.34 12.85 -23.57
N ASN A 158 -21.37 13.19 -24.44
CA ASN A 158 -20.34 12.24 -24.91
C ASN A 158 -19.06 12.27 -24.07
N PHE A 159 -19.04 13.06 -22.99
CA PHE A 159 -17.89 13.16 -22.10
C PHE A 159 -18.03 12.17 -20.95
N ARG A 160 -16.94 11.46 -20.69
CA ARG A 160 -16.78 10.55 -19.57
C ARG A 160 -15.53 10.96 -18.81
N TYR A 161 -15.66 11.19 -17.51
CA TYR A 161 -14.56 11.63 -16.65
C TYR A 161 -14.40 10.70 -15.46
N LEU A 162 -13.17 10.35 -15.13
CA LEU A 162 -12.77 9.69 -13.91
C LEU A 162 -12.22 10.74 -12.95
N ILE A 163 -12.85 10.85 -11.79
CA ILE A 163 -12.35 11.61 -10.65
C ILE A 163 -11.79 10.61 -9.65
N LYS A 164 -10.53 10.78 -9.27
CA LYS A 164 -9.90 10.04 -8.18
C LYS A 164 -9.59 11.02 -7.05
N VAL A 165 -10.03 10.67 -5.85
CA VAL A 165 -9.78 11.45 -4.64
C VAL A 165 -9.14 10.54 -3.60
N ILE A 166 -8.04 11.01 -3.01
CA ILE A 166 -7.53 10.44 -1.77
C ILE A 166 -8.00 11.34 -0.64
N SER A 167 -8.71 10.77 0.33
CA SER A 167 -9.19 11.49 1.51
C SER A 167 -8.65 10.84 2.77
N GLY A 168 -8.37 11.66 3.78
CA GLY A 168 -8.02 11.19 5.12
C GLY A 168 -8.91 11.84 6.18
N ALA A 169 -9.28 11.08 7.20
CA ALA A 169 -9.95 11.62 8.36
C ALA A 169 -8.95 12.28 9.31
N LYS A 170 -9.26 13.51 9.75
CA LYS A 170 -8.55 14.20 10.84
C LYS A 170 -9.56 14.59 11.92
N GLY A 171 -9.82 13.66 12.83
CA GLY A 171 -10.91 13.80 13.80
C GLY A 171 -12.28 13.66 13.12
N GLN A 172 -13.15 14.65 13.24
CA GLN A 172 -14.47 14.65 12.56
C GLN A 172 -14.45 15.26 11.15
N GLN A 173 -13.31 15.85 10.73
CA GLN A 173 -13.18 16.49 9.43
C GLN A 173 -12.52 15.53 8.44
N ILE A 174 -13.05 15.47 7.22
CA ILE A 174 -12.45 14.75 6.10
C ILE A 174 -11.70 15.77 5.26
N ASP A 175 -10.40 15.57 5.09
CA ASP A 175 -9.56 16.39 4.24
C ASP A 175 -9.25 15.66 2.91
N ILE A 176 -9.22 16.41 1.81
CA ILE A 176 -8.77 15.91 0.51
C ILE A 176 -7.25 16.03 0.47
N LEU A 177 -6.57 14.89 0.36
CA LEU A 177 -5.11 14.77 0.32
C LEU A 177 -4.58 14.81 -1.11
N ASP A 178 -5.29 14.19 -2.05
CA ASP A 178 -4.99 14.22 -3.47
C ASP A 178 -6.27 14.26 -4.30
N TYR A 179 -6.20 14.92 -5.46
CA TYR A 179 -7.30 15.04 -6.41
C TYR A 179 -6.78 14.93 -7.84
N GLN A 180 -7.35 14.01 -8.60
CA GLN A 180 -7.02 13.81 -10.00
C GLN A 180 -8.29 13.70 -10.83
N GLU A 181 -8.31 14.40 -11.96
CA GLU A 181 -9.39 14.32 -12.94
C GLU A 181 -8.82 13.92 -14.29
N LYS A 182 -9.40 12.88 -14.89
CA LYS A 182 -8.97 12.35 -16.18
C LYS A 182 -10.16 12.12 -17.09
N GLN A 183 -10.12 12.69 -18.29
CA GLN A 183 -11.07 12.35 -19.34
C GLN A 183 -10.81 10.91 -19.80
N LEU A 184 -11.85 10.09 -19.81
CA LEU A 184 -11.83 8.73 -20.33
C LEU A 184 -12.17 8.74 -21.83
N ALA A 185 -11.70 7.74 -22.55
CA ALA A 185 -12.08 7.55 -23.95
C ALA A 185 -13.60 7.35 -24.07
N SER A 186 -14.18 7.85 -25.16
CA SER A 186 -15.54 7.53 -25.57
C SER A 186 -15.65 6.02 -25.81
N GLU A 187 -16.76 5.42 -25.39
CA GLU A 187 -17.12 4.06 -25.83
C GLU A 187 -17.46 3.99 -27.32
#